data_AF-S3JC77-F1
#
_entry.id   AF-S3JC77-F1
#
_cell.length_a   1.000
_cell.length_b   1.000
_cell.length_c   1.000
_cell.angle_alpha   90.00
_cell.angle_beta   90.00
_cell.angle_gamma   90.00
#
_symmetry.space_group_name_H-M   'P 1'
#
loop_
_entity.id
_entity.type
_entity.pdbx_description
1 polymer ?
#
loop_
_entity_poly.entity_id
_entity_poly.type
_entity_poly.pdbx_seq_one_letter_code
_entity_poly.pdbx_strand_id
1 'polypeptide(L)'
;MPRGGIHKGTLKPTWNAGKTTAVRLPIAKKDEILKLARAIDAIEGEAIVIEKSSFLEAISLLEKALELKANAGGAIKEKIKEALILINPN
;
A
#
# COMPACT_ATOMS: atom_id res chain seq x y z
N MET A 1 50.75 -12.64 11.97
CA MET A 1 50.22 -11.50 11.19
C MET A 1 48.71 -11.41 11.42
N PRO A 2 48.15 -10.23 11.77
CA PRO A 2 46.71 -10.10 11.96
C PRO A 2 46.02 -10.07 10.60
N ARG A 3 45.04 -10.97 10.40
CA ARG A 3 44.22 -11.04 9.19
C ARG A 3 43.14 -9.98 9.25
N GLY A 4 43.49 -8.74 8.89
CA GLY A 4 42.56 -7.61 8.80
C GLY A 4 41.67 -7.69 7.56
N GLY A 5 40.62 -8.50 7.60
CA GLY A 5 39.55 -8.47 6.61
C GLY A 5 38.43 -7.54 7.07
N ILE A 6 38.00 -6.62 6.22
CA ILE A 6 36.76 -5.85 6.45
C ILE A 6 35.61 -6.85 6.42
N HIS A 7 35.09 -7.19 7.60
CA HIS A 7 33.82 -7.91 7.69
C HIS A 7 32.73 -6.98 7.15
N LYS A 8 32.39 -7.13 5.86
CA LYS A 8 31.08 -6.72 5.34
C LYS A 8 30.06 -7.60 6.05
N GLY A 9 29.61 -7.14 7.22
CA GLY A 9 28.49 -7.76 7.91
C GLY A 9 27.30 -7.75 6.97
N THR A 10 27.00 -8.89 6.36
CA THR A 10 25.75 -9.15 5.67
C THR A 10 24.67 -9.30 6.75
N LEU A 11 24.33 -8.18 7.38
CA LEU A 11 23.11 -8.06 8.16
C LEU A 11 21.96 -8.31 7.19
N LYS A 12 21.37 -9.50 7.27
CA LYS A 12 20.10 -9.78 6.59
C LYS A 12 19.05 -8.88 7.24
N PRO A 13 18.46 -7.92 6.51
CA PRO A 13 17.41 -7.11 7.08
C PRO A 13 16.21 -8.01 7.38
N THR A 14 15.67 -7.94 8.60
CA THR A 14 14.45 -8.63 9.03
C THR A 14 13.19 -7.85 8.66
N TRP A 15 13.33 -6.82 7.82
CA TRP A 15 12.27 -5.88 7.46
C TRP A 15 11.56 -6.34 6.18
N ASN A 16 10.27 -6.67 6.28
CA ASN A 16 9.45 -7.23 5.20
C ASN A 16 8.65 -6.16 4.43
N ALA A 17 9.28 -5.05 4.02
CA ALA A 17 8.61 -3.97 3.28
C ALA A 17 9.10 -3.83 1.82
N GLY A 18 9.16 -4.94 1.09
CA GLY A 18 9.51 -4.90 -0.34
C GLY A 18 10.95 -4.48 -0.61
N LYS A 19 11.17 -3.55 -1.57
CA LYS A 19 12.51 -3.11 -1.98
C LYS A 19 13.12 -2.18 -0.92
N THR A 20 14.17 -2.63 -0.26
CA THR A 20 14.88 -1.86 0.78
C THR A 20 16.26 -1.40 0.31
N THR A 21 16.72 -0.26 0.85
CA THR A 21 18.06 0.27 0.66
C THR A 21 18.70 0.57 2.02
N ALA A 22 20.02 0.40 2.14
CA ALA A 22 20.73 0.62 3.40
C ALA A 22 21.26 2.05 3.50
N VAL A 23 20.93 2.75 4.58
CA VAL A 23 21.40 4.12 4.87
C VAL A 23 22.23 4.12 6.16
N ARG A 24 23.33 4.88 6.19
CA ARG A 24 24.17 5.05 7.39
C ARG A 24 23.59 6.12 8.29
N LEU A 25 23.40 5.79 9.57
CA LEU A 25 22.76 6.66 10.55
C LEU A 25 23.60 6.73 11.84
N PRO A 26 23.52 7.84 12.60
CA PRO A 26 24.10 7.92 13.93
C PRO A 26 23.49 6.89 14.88
N ILE A 27 24.33 6.17 15.64
CA ILE A 27 23.88 5.10 16.55
C ILE A 27 22.88 5.61 17.58
N ALA A 28 23.08 6.84 18.09
CA ALA A 28 22.19 7.47 19.06
C ALA A 28 20.74 7.62 18.59
N LYS A 29 20.50 7.68 17.28
CA LYS A 29 19.16 7.88 16.69
C LYS A 29 18.53 6.62 16.11
N LYS A 30 19.20 5.47 16.23
CA LYS A 30 18.76 4.20 15.64
C LYS A 30 17.33 3.84 16.02
N ASP A 31 17.01 3.90 17.31
CA ASP A 31 15.73 3.43 17.82
C ASP A 31 14.58 4.38 17.48
N GLU A 32 14.85 5.69 17.46
CA GLU A 32 13.88 6.71 17.02
C GLU A 32 13.51 6.54 15.55
N ILE A 33 14.52 6.36 14.68
CA ILE A 33 14.31 6.18 13.25
C ILE A 33 13.59 4.87 12.95
N LEU A 34 13.91 3.79 13.68
CA LEU A 34 13.19 2.52 13.56
C LEU A 34 11.72 2.64 13.98
N LYS A 35 11.42 3.40 15.03
CA LYS A 35 10.03 3.66 15.45
C LYS A 35 9.26 4.43 14.38
N LEU A 36 9.87 5.49 13.82
CA LEU A 36 9.25 6.29 12.75
C LEU A 36 9.01 5.46 11.49
N ALA A 37 9.99 4.67 11.05
CA ALA A 37 9.83 3.80 9.89
C ALA A 37 8.65 2.81 10.08
N ARG A 38 8.47 2.25 11.29
CA ARG A 38 7.34 1.34 11.56
C ARG A 38 6.01 2.07 11.56
N ALA A 39 5.98 3.31 12.05
CA ALA A 39 4.77 4.13 12.02
C ALA A 39 4.36 4.48 10.58
N ILE A 40 5.32 4.79 9.72
CA ILE A 40 5.09 5.04 8.30
C ILE A 40 4.54 3.78 7.62
N ASP A 41 5.17 2.62 7.84
CA ASP A 41 4.70 1.34 7.28
C ASP A 41 3.27 0.99 7.75
N ALA A 42 2.90 1.32 8.99
CA ALA A 42 1.54 1.09 9.49
C ALA A 42 0.52 2.00 8.78
N ILE A 43 0.85 3.29 8.62
CA ILE A 43 -0.03 4.26 7.95
C ILE A 43 -0.17 3.95 6.46
N GLU A 44 0.94 3.68 5.77
CA GLU A 44 0.92 3.29 4.36
C GLU A 44 0.21 1.96 4.16
N GLY A 45 0.43 0.99 5.06
CA GLY A 45 -0.27 -0.29 5.04
C GLY A 45 -1.79 -0.12 5.14
N GLU A 46 -2.27 0.70 6.07
CA GLU A 46 -3.70 0.99 6.22
C GLU A 46 -4.25 1.77 5.03
N ALA A 47 -3.56 2.82 4.56
CA ALA A 47 -4.00 3.62 3.41
C ALA A 47 -4.08 2.80 2.11
N ILE A 48 -3.07 1.97 1.82
CA ILE A 48 -3.04 1.12 0.62
C ILE A 48 -4.12 0.03 0.68
N VAL A 49 -4.41 -0.51 1.87
CA VAL A 49 -5.47 -1.52 2.05
C VAL A 49 -6.85 -0.89 1.85
N ILE A 50 -7.08 0.31 2.39
CA ILE A 50 -8.34 1.05 2.22
C ILE A 50 -8.56 1.39 0.74
N GLU A 51 -7.56 1.95 0.06
CA GLU A 51 -7.67 2.26 -1.38
C GLU A 51 -7.94 1.00 -2.22
N LYS A 52 -7.22 -0.10 -1.97
CA LYS A 52 -7.47 -1.35 -2.71
C LYS A 52 -8.88 -1.90 -2.48
N SER A 53 -9.41 -1.77 -1.27
CA SER A 53 -10.77 -2.22 -0.95
C SER A 53 -11.83 -1.41 -1.69
N SER A 54 -11.70 -0.07 -1.72
CA SER A 54 -12.65 0.80 -2.44
C SER A 54 -12.61 0.58 -3.95
N PHE A 55 -11.43 0.33 -4.53
CA PHE A 55 -11.29 -0.03 -5.93
C PHE A 55 -11.94 -1.38 -6.28
N LEU A 56 -11.79 -2.40 -5.43
CA LEU A 56 -12.43 -3.70 -5.65
C LEU A 56 -13.95 -3.62 -5.55
N GLU A 57 -14.46 -2.83 -4.59
CA GLU A 57 -15.90 -2.57 -4.46
C GLU A 57 -16.45 -1.85 -5.69
N ALA A 58 -15.74 -0.82 -6.19
CA ALA A 58 -16.12 -0.11 -7.40
C ALA A 58 -16.14 -1.01 -8.65
N ILE A 59 -15.14 -1.89 -8.81
CA ILE A 59 -15.13 -2.89 -9.89
C ILE A 59 -16.36 -3.80 -9.80
N SER A 60 -16.70 -4.27 -8.59
CA SER A 60 -17.87 -5.14 -8.40
C SER A 60 -19.20 -4.45 -8.77
N LEU A 61 -19.32 -3.14 -8.54
CA LEU A 61 -20.49 -2.36 -8.93
C LEU A 61 -20.59 -2.20 -10.45
N LEU A 62 -19.46 -2.04 -11.14
CA LEU A 62 -19.39 -1.97 -12.59
C LEU A 62 -19.73 -3.31 -13.26
N GLU A 63 -19.24 -4.43 -12.72
CA GLU A 63 -19.61 -5.78 -13.18
C GLU A 63 -21.13 -6.00 -13.06
N LYS A 64 -21.70 -5.67 -11.90
CA LYS A 64 -23.15 -5.71 -11.68
C LYS A 64 -23.93 -4.75 -12.58
N ALA A 65 -23.31 -3.70 -13.12
CA ALA A 65 -23.94 -2.80 -14.08
C ALA A 65 -23.95 -3.41 -15.49
N LEU A 66 -22.89 -4.13 -15.86
CA LEU A 66 -22.78 -4.84 -17.15
C LEU A 66 -23.75 -6.03 -17.25
N GLU A 67 -24.10 -6.66 -16.12
CA GLU A 67 -25.11 -7.73 -16.08
C GLU A 67 -26.56 -7.25 -16.28
N LEU A 68 -26.81 -5.94 -16.16
CA LEU A 68 -28.15 -5.39 -16.37
C LEU A 68 -28.55 -5.44 -17.84
N LYS A 69 -29.83 -5.70 -18.09
CA LYS A 69 -30.38 -5.65 -19.46
C LYS A 69 -30.21 -4.25 -20.05
N ALA A 70 -29.92 -4.17 -21.35
CA ALA A 70 -29.64 -2.91 -22.06
C ALA A 70 -30.78 -1.87 -22.00
N ASN A 71 -32.00 -2.28 -21.66
CA ASN A 71 -33.15 -1.39 -21.47
C ASN A 71 -33.22 -0.77 -20.05
N ALA A 72 -32.35 -1.16 -19.12
CA ALA A 72 -32.29 -0.64 -17.75
C ALA A 72 -31.27 0.52 -17.60
N GLY A 73 -31.25 1.44 -18.57
CA GLY A 73 -30.25 2.52 -18.63
C GLY A 73 -30.18 3.40 -17.37
N GLY A 74 -31.30 3.58 -16.66
CA GLY A 74 -31.33 4.32 -15.38
C GLY A 74 -30.54 3.62 -14.28
N ALA A 75 -30.79 2.32 -14.06
CA ALA A 75 -30.10 1.52 -13.06
C ALA A 75 -28.60 1.34 -13.36
N ILE A 76 -28.23 1.28 -14.64
CA ILE A 76 -26.82 1.26 -15.07
C ILE A 76 -26.13 2.58 -14.69
N LYS A 77 -26.78 3.73 -14.93
CA LYS A 77 -26.25 5.05 -14.57
C LYS A 77 -26.05 5.21 -13.06
N GLU A 78 -26.96 4.69 -12.25
CA GLU A 78 -26.87 4.73 -10.79
C GLU A 78 -25.66 3.95 -10.28
N LYS A 79 -25.48 2.70 -10.72
CA LYS A 79 -24.32 1.88 -10.33
C LYS A 79 -22.98 2.47 -10.78
N ILE A 80 -22.94 3.09 -11.96
CA ILE A 80 -21.74 3.82 -12.43
C ILE A 80 -21.45 5.02 -11.52
N LYS A 81 -22.48 5.74 -11.08
CA LYS A 81 -22.34 6.88 -10.17
C LYS A 81 -21.84 6.45 -8.80
N GLU A 82 -22.35 5.33 -8.27
CA GLU A 82 -21.88 4.74 -7.00
C GLU A 82 -20.41 4.33 -7.09
N ALA A 83 -20.00 3.66 -8.17
CA ALA A 83 -18.61 3.29 -8.40
C ALA A 83 -17.68 4.51 -8.51
N LEU A 84 -18.14 5.60 -9.15
CA LEU A 84 -17.37 6.84 -9.27
C LEU A 84 -17.14 7.54 -7.93
N ILE A 85 -18.11 7.50 -7.02
CA ILE A 85 -17.99 8.08 -5.67
C ILE A 85 -16.93 7.33 -4.85
N LEU A 86 -16.83 6.01 -5.01
CA LEU A 86 -15.82 5.19 -4.32
C LEU A 86 -14.40 5.41 -4.85
N ILE A 87 -14.25 5.73 -6.14
CA ILE A 87 -12.95 5.97 -6.78
C ILE A 87 -12.48 7.42 -6.57
N ASN A 88 -13.39 8.39 -6.63
CA ASN A 88 -13.13 9.81 -6.42
C ASN A 88 -14.11 10.38 -5.38
N PRO A 89 -13.82 10.20 -4.09
CA PRO A 89 -14.54 10.89 -3.03
C PRO A 89 -14.12 12.37 -3.05
N ASN A 90 -14.83 13.19 -3.83
CA ASN A 90 -14.74 14.65 -3.74
C ASN A 90 -15.46 15.17 -2.50
#